data_AF-A0A517RP22-F1
#
_entry.id   AF-A0A517RP22-F1
#
_cell.length_a   1.000
_cell.length_b   1.000
_cell.length_c   1.000
_cell.angle_alpha   90.00
_cell.angle_beta   90.00
_cell.angle_gamma   90.00
#
_symmetry.space_group_name_H-M   'P 1'
#
loop_
_entity.id
_entity.type
_entity.pdbx_description
1 polymer ?
#
loop_
_entity_poly.entity_id
_entity_poly.type
_entity_poly.pdbx_seq_one_letter_code
_entity_poly.pdbx_strand_id
1 'polypeptide(L)'
;MTEEIKEVIQAEEFQLVDAQGNVRARLGFVEGEPCLQFIDSQGCERIKIGISADEPGIRILNSDASTQTAIGTIDADHTGIMLCDETGVLGMTLLINQNRESHMKIYDQEGETFWAAP
;
A
#
# COMPACT_ATOMS: atom_id res chain seq x y z
N MET A 1 5.36 -16.99 25.07
CA MET A 1 5.21 -16.01 26.16
C MET A 1 4.49 -14.83 25.54
N THR A 2 3.19 -14.69 25.78
CA THR A 2 2.40 -13.54 25.30
C THR A 2 2.53 -12.45 26.34
N GLU A 3 3.11 -11.31 25.94
CA GLU A 3 3.11 -10.13 26.82
C GLU A 3 1.68 -9.69 27.06
N GLU A 4 1.37 -9.40 28.33
CA GLU A 4 0.09 -8.89 28.76
C GLU A 4 -0.02 -7.42 28.32
N ILE A 5 -1.00 -7.09 27.47
CA ILE A 5 -1.26 -5.72 27.05
C ILE A 5 -1.72 -4.94 28.28
N LYS A 6 -0.89 -4.01 28.75
CA LYS A 6 -1.11 -3.29 30.01
C LYS A 6 -2.29 -2.32 29.98
N GLU A 7 -2.65 -1.81 28.80
CA GLU A 7 -3.74 -0.85 28.62
C GLU A 7 -4.20 -0.82 27.14
N VAL A 8 -5.51 -0.70 26.90
CA VAL A 8 -6.10 -0.53 25.55
C VAL A 8 -6.66 0.89 25.46
N ILE A 9 -6.16 1.66 24.50
CA ILE A 9 -6.73 2.97 24.16
C ILE A 9 -7.65 2.81 22.96
N GLN A 10 -8.90 3.28 23.09
CA GLN A 10 -9.89 3.30 22.01
C GLN A 10 -10.09 4.74 21.53
N ALA A 11 -9.99 4.94 20.23
CA ALA A 11 -10.23 6.22 19.58
C ALA A 11 -10.72 5.95 18.15
N GLU A 12 -11.42 6.94 17.57
CA GLU A 12 -11.77 6.90 16.15
C GLU A 12 -10.55 7.15 15.25
N GLU A 13 -9.56 7.90 15.76
CA GLU A 13 -8.32 8.20 15.06
C GLU A 13 -7.16 8.48 16.05
N PHE A 14 -5.96 8.07 15.69
CA PHE A 14 -4.71 8.50 16.31
C PHE A 14 -3.88 9.29 15.30
N GLN A 15 -3.43 10.49 15.67
CA GLN A 15 -2.57 11.33 14.83
C GLN A 15 -1.18 11.47 15.44
N LEU A 16 -0.15 11.29 14.61
CA LEU A 16 1.21 11.74 14.91
C LEU A 16 1.36 13.18 14.40
N VAL A 17 1.57 14.12 15.31
CA VAL A 17 1.69 15.55 15.00
C VAL A 17 3.11 16.02 15.26
N ASP A 18 3.72 16.78 14.33
CA ASP A 18 5.05 17.34 14.51
C ASP A 18 5.05 18.61 15.39
N ALA A 19 6.23 19.15 15.68
CA ALA A 19 6.39 20.33 16.54
C ALA A 19 5.79 21.62 15.96
N GLN A 20 5.45 21.63 14.66
CA GLN A 20 4.80 22.74 13.99
C GLN A 20 3.27 22.58 13.96
N GLY A 21 2.74 21.45 14.44
CA GLY A 21 1.31 21.15 14.43
C GLY A 21 0.83 20.41 13.18
N ASN A 22 1.73 19.93 12.30
CA ASN A 22 1.32 19.21 11.11
C ASN A 22 1.13 17.72 11.41
N VAL A 23 0.08 17.11 10.85
CA VAL A 23 -0.14 15.66 10.93
C VAL A 23 0.84 14.94 10.00
N ARG A 24 1.64 14.03 10.55
CA ARG A 24 2.69 13.26 9.85
C ARG A 24 2.37 11.78 9.72
N ALA A 25 1.45 11.28 10.54
CA ALA A 25 0.81 10.00 10.32
C ALA A 25 -0.58 10.00 10.95
N ARG A 26 -1.49 9.18 10.43
CA ARG A 26 -2.77 8.90 11.06
C ARG A 26 -3.09 7.41 11.01
N LEU A 27 -3.62 6.88 12.09
CA LEU A 27 -4.25 5.56 12.18
C LEU A 27 -5.74 5.78 12.43
N GLY A 28 -6.58 5.38 11.49
CA GLY A 28 -8.02 5.61 11.56
C GLY A 28 -8.75 5.05 10.35
N PHE A 29 -9.91 5.62 10.04
CA PHE A 29 -10.70 5.26 8.86
C PHE A 29 -10.62 6.35 7.79
N VAL A 30 -10.40 5.93 6.55
CA VAL A 30 -10.46 6.80 5.36
C VAL A 30 -11.46 6.19 4.40
N GLU A 31 -12.50 6.95 4.06
CA GLU A 31 -13.59 6.46 3.19
C GLU A 31 -14.26 5.17 3.69
N GLY A 32 -14.28 4.95 5.01
CA GLY A 32 -14.82 3.75 5.63
C GLY A 32 -13.84 2.57 5.72
N GLU A 33 -12.61 2.75 5.27
CA GLU A 33 -11.56 1.73 5.27
C GLU A 33 -10.52 1.97 6.37
N PRO A 34 -10.15 0.96 7.17
CA PRO A 34 -9.11 1.11 8.19
C PRO A 34 -7.74 1.23 7.53
N CYS A 35 -6.99 2.28 7.90
CA CYS A 35 -5.63 2.45 7.43
C CYS A 35 -4.73 3.22 8.41
N LEU A 36 -3.43 2.95 8.30
CA LEU A 36 -2.33 3.75 8.77
C LEU A 36 -1.70 4.44 7.56
N GLN A 37 -1.64 5.76 7.56
CA GLN A 37 -0.89 6.46 6.51
C GLN A 37 0.16 7.43 7.04
N PHE A 38 1.24 7.55 6.26
CA PHE A 38 2.38 8.43 6.53
C PHE A 38 2.37 9.58 5.53
N ILE A 39 2.51 10.78 6.05
CA ILE A 39 2.31 12.04 5.34
C ILE A 39 3.64 12.81 5.32
N ASP A 40 4.06 13.26 4.14
CA ASP A 40 5.28 14.07 3.98
C ASP A 40 5.09 15.52 4.44
N SER A 41 6.15 16.32 4.32
CA SER A 41 6.11 17.73 4.73
C SER A 41 5.24 18.63 3.85
N GLN A 42 4.83 18.16 2.66
CA GLN A 42 3.92 18.88 1.76
C GLN A 42 2.46 18.49 1.98
N GLY A 43 2.20 17.55 2.91
CA GLY A 43 0.85 17.04 3.16
C GLY A 43 0.45 15.90 2.21
N CYS A 44 1.36 15.39 1.38
CA CYS A 44 1.09 14.26 0.51
C CYS A 44 1.22 12.94 1.28
N GLU A 45 0.25 12.05 1.10
CA GLU A 45 0.39 10.66 1.54
C GLU A 45 1.51 9.98 0.74
N ARG A 46 2.44 9.32 1.44
CA ARG A 46 3.54 8.58 0.82
C ARG A 46 3.49 7.10 1.07
N ILE A 47 2.85 6.68 2.16
CA ILE A 47 2.65 5.27 2.50
C ILE A 47 1.24 5.12 3.06
N LYS A 48 0.48 4.15 2.55
CA LYS A 48 -0.79 3.69 3.14
C LYS A 48 -0.67 2.20 3.44
N ILE A 49 -0.99 1.81 4.67
CA ILE A 49 -1.09 0.42 5.12
C ILE A 49 -2.53 0.23 5.58
N GLY A 50 -3.27 -0.70 4.99
CA GLY A 50 -4.67 -0.85 5.35
C GLY A 50 -5.37 -1.96 4.59
N ILE A 51 -6.68 -1.94 4.67
CA ILE A 51 -7.56 -2.87 3.97
C ILE A 51 -8.48 -2.04 3.09
N SER A 52 -8.46 -2.28 1.78
CA SER A 52 -9.36 -1.62 0.84
C SER A 52 -10.24 -2.64 0.15
N ALA A 53 -11.55 -2.47 0.17
CA ALA A 53 -12.51 -3.47 -0.34
C ALA A 53 -12.18 -4.93 0.09
N ASP A 54 -11.85 -5.15 1.37
CA ASP A 54 -11.40 -6.43 1.95
C ASP A 54 -10.02 -6.95 1.47
N GLU A 55 -9.29 -6.15 0.70
CA GLU A 55 -7.94 -6.44 0.21
C GLU A 55 -6.87 -5.76 1.09
N PRO A 56 -6.11 -6.51 1.91
CA PRO A 56 -5.04 -5.94 2.72
C PRO A 56 -3.83 -5.59 1.85
N GLY A 57 -3.20 -4.45 2.15
CA GLY A 57 -1.98 -4.07 1.45
C GLY A 57 -1.22 -2.90 2.04
N ILE A 58 -0.02 -2.73 1.50
CA ILE A 58 0.87 -1.60 1.68
C ILE A 58 1.03 -0.94 0.32
N ARG A 59 0.77 0.36 0.24
CA ARG A 59 1.03 1.17 -0.96
C ARG A 59 2.06 2.23 -0.63
N ILE A 60 3.07 2.35 -1.50
CA ILE A 60 3.95 3.51 -1.59
C ILE A 60 3.42 4.38 -2.72
N LEU A 61 3.23 5.66 -2.44
CA LEU A 61 2.60 6.60 -3.37
C LEU A 61 3.57 7.68 -3.84
N ASN A 62 3.36 8.12 -5.08
CA ASN A 62 3.91 9.37 -5.61
C ASN A 62 3.17 10.58 -5.01
N SER A 63 3.68 11.78 -5.24
CA SER A 63 3.09 13.01 -4.69
C SER A 63 1.70 13.34 -5.22
N ASP A 64 1.33 12.78 -6.38
CA ASP A 64 0.01 12.90 -7.00
C ASP A 64 -0.97 11.79 -6.58
N ALA A 65 -0.60 11.01 -5.55
CA ALA A 65 -1.32 9.84 -5.05
C ALA A 65 -1.36 8.63 -6.01
N SER A 66 -0.65 8.67 -7.15
CA SER A 66 -0.46 7.47 -7.96
C SER A 66 0.36 6.42 -7.22
N THR A 67 0.08 5.13 -7.45
CA THR A 67 0.80 4.04 -6.80
C THR A 67 2.18 3.88 -7.46
N GLN A 68 3.24 3.95 -6.66
CA GLN A 68 4.60 3.60 -7.07
C GLN A 68 4.88 2.12 -6.78
N THR A 69 4.41 1.61 -5.65
CA THR A 69 4.58 0.21 -5.26
C THR A 69 3.37 -0.25 -4.46
N ALA A 70 2.87 -1.45 -4.74
CA ALA A 70 1.90 -2.12 -3.90
C ALA A 70 2.44 -3.49 -3.46
N ILE A 71 2.19 -3.85 -2.21
CA ILE A 71 2.49 -5.17 -1.63
C ILE A 71 1.24 -5.64 -0.89
N GLY A 72 0.74 -6.82 -1.24
CA GLY A 72 -0.49 -7.37 -0.64
C GLY A 72 -1.36 -8.02 -1.69
N THR A 73 -2.67 -7.98 -1.49
CA THR A 73 -3.63 -8.37 -2.52
C THR A 73 -3.60 -7.32 -3.63
N ILE A 74 -3.29 -7.77 -4.86
CA ILE A 74 -3.16 -6.91 -6.04
C ILE A 74 -4.46 -6.89 -6.85
N ASP A 75 -5.15 -8.04 -6.88
CA ASP A 75 -6.50 -8.23 -7.38
C ASP A 75 -7.14 -9.43 -6.64
N ALA A 76 -8.39 -9.75 -6.97
CA ALA A 76 -9.17 -10.81 -6.31
C ALA A 76 -8.50 -12.22 -6.32
N ASP A 77 -7.60 -12.48 -7.26
CA ASP A 77 -6.98 -13.79 -7.45
C ASP A 77 -5.49 -13.82 -7.07
N HIS A 78 -4.85 -12.65 -6.90
CA HIS A 78 -3.41 -12.54 -6.75
C HIS A 78 -2.97 -11.76 -5.49
N THR A 79 -1.98 -12.32 -4.80
CA THR A 79 -1.17 -11.60 -3.82
C THR A 79 0.24 -11.41 -4.39
N GLY A 80 0.88 -10.29 -4.10
CA GLY A 80 2.24 -10.08 -4.57
C GLY A 80 2.75 -8.66 -4.43
N ILE A 81 3.65 -8.32 -5.35
CA ILE A 81 4.28 -7.01 -5.48
C ILE A 81 3.97 -6.45 -6.87
N MET A 82 3.52 -5.21 -6.92
CA MET A 82 3.35 -4.43 -8.13
C MET A 82 4.27 -3.21 -8.06
N LEU A 83 5.10 -3.00 -9.07
CA LEU A 83 5.94 -1.81 -9.21
C LEU A 83 5.50 -1.00 -10.42
N CYS A 84 5.32 0.30 -10.21
CA CYS A 84 5.04 1.28 -11.25
C CYS A 84 6.20 2.27 -11.39
N ASP A 85 6.23 2.98 -12.50
CA ASP A 85 7.12 4.13 -12.68
C ASP A 85 6.67 5.35 -11.84
N GLU A 86 7.41 6.44 -11.94
CA GLU A 86 7.14 7.70 -11.22
C GLU A 86 5.82 8.38 -11.61
N THR A 87 5.19 7.95 -12.70
CA THR A 87 3.89 8.44 -13.17
C THR A 87 2.74 7.49 -12.81
N GLY A 88 3.04 6.35 -12.19
CA GLY A 88 2.07 5.33 -11.81
C GLY A 88 1.77 4.30 -12.90
N VAL A 89 2.53 4.27 -14.00
CA VAL A 89 2.38 3.27 -15.06
C VAL A 89 3.03 1.95 -14.63
N LEU A 90 2.33 0.84 -14.82
CA LEU A 90 2.78 -0.48 -14.41
C LEU A 90 4.03 -0.92 -15.17
N GLY A 91 5.12 -1.20 -14.45
CA GLY A 91 6.38 -1.68 -15.02
C GLY A 91 6.69 -3.15 -14.71
N MET A 92 6.25 -3.66 -13.55
CA MET A 92 6.52 -5.05 -13.15
C MET A 92 5.50 -5.58 -12.15
N THR A 93 5.23 -6.89 -12.23
CA THR A 93 4.51 -7.64 -11.20
C THR A 93 5.26 -8.92 -10.79
N LEU A 94 5.19 -9.26 -9.50
CA LEU A 94 5.56 -10.56 -8.94
C LEU A 94 4.34 -11.06 -8.16
N LEU A 95 3.63 -12.04 -8.70
CA LEU A 95 2.32 -12.46 -8.18
C LEU A 95 2.32 -13.96 -7.88
N ILE A 96 1.51 -14.36 -6.90
CA ILE A 96 1.11 -15.74 -6.65
C ILE A 96 -0.41 -15.81 -6.62
N ASN A 97 -0.99 -16.79 -7.30
CA ASN A 97 -2.43 -17.00 -7.29
C ASN A 97 -2.86 -18.02 -6.21
N GLN A 98 -4.17 -18.21 -6.07
CA GLN A 98 -4.75 -19.15 -5.10
C GLN A 98 -4.34 -20.62 -5.33
N ASN A 99 -3.95 -20.99 -6.56
CA ASN A 99 -3.44 -22.31 -6.92
C ASN A 99 -1.94 -22.49 -6.63
N ARG A 100 -1.29 -21.46 -6.04
CA ARG A 100 0.15 -21.40 -5.78
C ARG A 100 1.02 -21.31 -7.03
N GLU A 101 0.43 -20.91 -8.16
CA GLU A 101 1.19 -20.60 -9.36
C GLU A 101 1.73 -19.18 -9.21
N SER A 102 3.05 -19.06 -9.30
CA SER A 102 3.74 -17.77 -9.25
C SER A 102 4.01 -17.28 -10.67
N HIS A 103 3.89 -15.98 -10.91
CA HIS A 103 4.31 -15.38 -12.17
C HIS A 103 5.03 -14.08 -11.92
N MET A 104 6.07 -13.83 -12.71
CA MET A 104 6.70 -12.52 -12.79
C MET A 104 6.48 -11.98 -14.20
N LYS A 105 6.01 -10.74 -14.32
CA LYS A 105 5.86 -10.05 -15.61
C LYS A 105 6.57 -8.71 -15.56
N ILE A 106 7.30 -8.40 -16.62
CA ILE A 106 7.91 -7.08 -16.88
C ILE A 106 7.23 -6.52 -18.12
N TYR A 107 6.82 -5.25 -18.03
CA TYR A 107 6.09 -4.55 -19.08
C TYR A 107 7.00 -3.57 -19.81
N ASP A 108 6.74 -3.32 -21.09
CA ASP A 108 7.38 -2.25 -21.85
C ASP A 108 6.64 -0.91 -21.69
N GLN A 109 7.08 0.10 -22.44
CA GLN A 109 6.51 1.46 -22.39
C GLN A 109 5.08 1.54 -22.95
N GLU A 110 4.66 0.56 -23.75
CA GLU A 110 3.30 0.48 -24.30
C GLU A 110 2.36 -0.28 -23.36
N GLY A 111 2.89 -0.86 -22.27
CA GLY A 111 2.17 -1.68 -21.32
C GLY A 111 2.03 -3.14 -21.77
N GLU A 112 2.74 -3.55 -22.82
CA GLU A 112 2.77 -4.93 -23.27
C GLU A 112 3.76 -5.75 -22.44
N THR A 113 3.55 -7.06 -22.34
CA THR A 113 4.49 -7.94 -21.63
C THR A 113 5.78 -8.08 -22.43
N PHE A 114 6.83 -7.40 -21.99
CA PHE A 114 8.19 -7.52 -22.52
C PHE A 114 8.79 -8.88 -22.18
N TRP A 115 8.59 -9.35 -20.95
CA TRP A 115 9.12 -10.62 -20.47
C TRP A 115 8.27 -11.19 -19.35
N ALA A 116 8.20 -12.52 -19.27
CA ALA A 116 7.56 -13.22 -18.18
C ALA A 116 8.34 -14.47 -17.75
N ALA A 117 8.39 -14.72 -16.45
CA ALA A 117 8.79 -16.00 -15.88
C ALA A 117 7.57 -16.79 -15.37
N PRO A 118 7.60 -18.13 -15.54
CA PRO A 118 6.63 -19.03 -14.95
C PRO A 118 6.81 -19.19 -13.43
#